data_AF-A0A7H4M4X1-F1
#
_entry.id   AF-A0A7H4M4X1-F1
#
_cell.length_a   1.000
_cell.length_b   1.000
_cell.length_c   1.000
_cell.angle_alpha   90.00
_cell.angle_beta   90.00
_cell.angle_gamma   90.00
#
_symmetry.space_group_name_H-M   'P 1'
#
loop_
_entity.id
_entity.type
_entity.pdbx_description
1 polymer ?
#
loop_
_entity_poly.entity_id
_entity_poly.type
_entity_poly.pdbx_seq_one_letter_code
_entity_poly.pdbx_strand_id
1 'polypeptide(L)'
;MFFGLQGFLQWFLVDLFNEAFFARPEEEVVNEYKQVMDGYLGRDTVGVEPIRALHRLGYLPLHIKALDEGTKVPMKVPVLTITNTQSEFFWLVNYLETVLSAELWKASTNATIAHHYRLICERWAEKTCSGSDAP
;
A
#
# COMPACT_ATOMS: atom_id res chain seq x y z
N MET A 1 -9.73 -9.89 7.37
CA MET A 1 -10.03 -8.52 7.84
C MET A 1 -9.15 -7.57 7.05
N PHE A 2 -9.73 -6.57 6.40
CA PHE A 2 -8.99 -5.58 5.64
C PHE A 2 -8.40 -4.52 6.59
N PHE A 3 -7.10 -4.26 6.52
CA PHE A 3 -6.42 -3.30 7.39
C PHE A 3 -5.07 -2.87 6.79
N GLY A 4 -4.63 -1.64 7.09
CA GLY A 4 -3.30 -1.11 6.80
C GLY A 4 -3.23 -0.09 5.64
N LEU A 5 -4.34 0.23 4.99
CA LEU A 5 -4.37 1.14 3.84
C LEU A 5 -4.05 2.58 4.22
N GLN A 6 -4.70 3.16 5.21
CA GLN A 6 -4.52 4.55 5.63
C GLN A 6 -3.06 4.82 6.00
N GLY A 7 -2.44 3.93 6.77
CA GLY A 7 -1.03 4.03 7.13
C GLY A 7 -0.13 3.97 5.90
N PHE A 8 -0.39 3.04 4.98
CA PHE A 8 0.32 2.94 3.71
C PHE A 8 0.17 4.18 2.83
N LEU A 9 -1.04 4.72 2.69
CA LEU A 9 -1.30 5.93 1.88
C LEU A 9 -0.51 7.12 2.41
N GLN A 10 -0.54 7.36 3.72
CA GLN A 10 0.17 8.48 4.33
C GLN A 10 1.69 8.28 4.21
N TRP A 11 2.21 7.17 4.70
CA TRP A 11 3.66 6.94 4.76
C TRP A 11 4.29 6.81 3.36
N PHE A 12 3.71 5.98 2.49
CA PHE A 12 4.33 5.66 1.20
C PHE A 12 3.92 6.64 0.11
N LEU A 13 2.62 6.83 -0.13
CA LEU A 13 2.15 7.62 -1.28
C LEU A 13 2.22 9.13 -1.05
N VAL A 14 2.22 9.59 0.20
CA VAL A 14 2.32 11.02 0.53
C VAL A 14 3.72 11.35 1.03
N ASP A 15 4.13 10.85 2.20
CA ASP A 15 5.35 11.31 2.87
C ASP A 15 6.60 10.93 2.06
N LEU A 16 6.77 9.65 1.73
CA LEU A 16 7.95 9.17 1.01
C LEU A 16 8.04 9.77 -0.40
N PHE A 17 6.94 9.85 -1.16
CA PHE A 17 6.97 10.47 -2.48
C PHE A 17 7.27 11.97 -2.40
N ASN A 18 6.71 12.68 -1.42
CA ASN A 18 7.03 14.10 -1.25
C ASN A 18 8.51 14.30 -0.90
N GLU A 19 9.05 13.55 0.05
CA GLU A 19 10.42 13.71 0.54
C GLU A 19 11.48 13.19 -0.44
N ALA A 20 11.30 11.96 -0.95
CA ALA A 20 12.31 11.25 -1.72
C ALA A 20 12.16 11.38 -3.24
N PHE A 21 11.05 11.95 -3.73
CA PHE A 21 10.79 12.13 -5.15
C PHE A 21 10.54 13.61 -5.50
N PHE A 22 9.43 14.21 -5.04
CA PHE A 22 9.02 15.55 -5.48
C PHE A 22 9.89 16.69 -4.90
N ALA A 23 10.37 16.58 -3.67
CA ALA A 23 11.20 17.62 -3.04
C ALA A 23 12.67 17.60 -3.51
N ARG A 24 13.11 16.52 -4.17
CA ARG A 24 14.46 16.40 -4.71
C ARG A 24 14.55 16.99 -6.12
N PRO A 25 15.74 17.47 -6.56
CA PRO A 25 15.92 17.95 -7.93
C PRO A 25 15.55 16.90 -8.98
N GLU A 26 14.75 17.29 -9.98
CA GLU A 26 14.27 16.42 -11.07
C GLU A 26 15.40 15.58 -11.69
N GLU A 27 16.52 16.22 -12.02
CA GLU A 27 17.67 15.54 -12.64
C GLU A 27 18.30 14.49 -11.74
N GLU A 28 18.34 14.70 -10.42
CA GLU A 28 18.93 13.73 -9.50
C GLU A 28 18.09 12.45 -9.47
N VAL A 29 16.78 12.61 -9.30
CA VAL A 29 15.81 11.51 -9.24
C VAL A 29 15.75 10.74 -10.56
N VAL A 30 15.70 11.46 -11.69
CA VAL A 30 15.63 10.85 -13.02
C VAL A 30 16.92 10.08 -13.34
N ASN A 31 18.10 10.64 -13.00
CA ASN A 31 19.37 9.96 -13.25
C ASN A 31 19.54 8.73 -12.36
N GLU A 32 19.13 8.79 -11.09
CA GLU A 32 19.13 7.64 -10.19
C GLU A 32 18.25 6.51 -10.73
N TYR A 33 17.01 6.83 -11.13
CA TYR A 33 16.13 5.87 -11.77
C TYR A 33 16.76 5.26 -13.03
N LYS A 34 17.35 6.09 -13.90
CA LYS A 34 18.00 5.63 -15.12
C LYS A 34 19.13 4.65 -14.82
N GLN A 35 20.01 4.97 -13.86
CA GLN A 35 21.14 4.12 -13.49
C GLN A 35 20.68 2.75 -12.99
N VAL A 36 19.62 2.73 -12.18
CA VAL A 36 19.04 1.48 -11.67
C VAL A 36 18.44 0.66 -12.81
N MET A 37 17.64 1.27 -13.69
CA MET A 37 17.01 0.56 -14.81
C MET A 37 18.05 0.07 -15.83
N ASP A 38 19.04 0.89 -16.19
CA ASP A 38 20.13 0.50 -17.08
C ASP A 38 20.92 -0.71 -16.53
N GLY A 39 21.11 -0.76 -15.21
CA GLY A 39 21.79 -1.85 -14.53
C GLY A 39 21.03 -3.18 -14.56
N TYR A 40 19.70 -3.15 -14.56
CA TYR A 40 18.87 -4.35 -14.57
C TYR A 40 18.46 -4.80 -15.98
N LEU A 41 18.13 -3.86 -16.86
CA LEU A 41 17.45 -4.13 -18.14
C LEU A 41 18.31 -3.76 -19.37
N GLY A 42 19.53 -3.28 -19.14
CA GLY A 42 20.43 -2.82 -20.19
C GLY A 42 20.26 -1.32 -20.48
N ARG A 43 21.31 -0.73 -21.05
CA ARG A 43 21.41 0.71 -21.28
C ARG A 43 20.31 1.21 -22.21
N ASP A 44 19.63 2.27 -21.78
CA ASP A 44 18.61 2.99 -22.56
C ASP A 44 17.40 2.15 -22.98
N THR A 45 17.22 0.97 -22.38
CA THR A 45 16.05 0.10 -22.64
C THR A 45 14.76 0.71 -22.09
N VAL A 46 14.85 1.42 -20.96
CA VAL A 46 13.70 2.04 -20.30
C VAL A 46 13.80 3.56 -20.42
N GLY A 47 12.78 4.17 -21.04
CA GLY A 47 12.68 5.62 -21.14
C GLY A 47 12.44 6.28 -19.79
N VAL A 48 13.09 7.41 -19.56
CA VAL A 48 12.97 8.18 -18.30
C VAL A 48 11.87 9.23 -18.33
N GLU A 49 11.34 9.54 -19.52
CA GLU A 49 10.39 10.63 -19.70
C GLU A 49 9.09 10.48 -18.89
N PRO A 50 8.51 9.28 -18.72
CA PRO A 50 7.34 9.12 -17.86
C PRO A 50 7.60 9.48 -16.39
N ILE A 51 8.81 9.18 -15.87
CA ILE A 51 9.23 9.55 -14.51
C ILE A 51 9.42 11.06 -14.41
N ARG A 52 10.05 11.67 -15.41
CA ARG A 52 10.26 13.11 -15.49
C ARG A 52 8.93 13.87 -15.55
N ALA A 53 8.00 13.41 -16.37
CA ALA A 53 6.65 13.95 -16.46
C ALA A 53 5.89 13.84 -15.13
N LEU A 54 6.03 12.72 -14.41
CA LEU A 54 5.42 12.55 -13.10
C LEU A 54 6.01 13.52 -12.07
N HIS A 55 7.34 13.70 -12.07
CA HIS A 55 8.01 14.66 -11.18
C HIS A 55 7.49 16.09 -11.40
N ARG A 56 7.40 16.51 -12.66
CA ARG A 56 6.86 17.83 -13.05
C ARG A 56 5.39 18.03 -12.67
N LEU A 57 4.60 16.95 -12.67
CA LEU A 57 3.21 17.01 -12.23
C LEU A 57 3.10 17.36 -10.74
N GLY A 58 4.06 16.91 -9.92
CA GLY A 58 4.17 17.27 -8.50
C GLY A 58 3.20 16.55 -7.56
N TYR A 59 2.43 15.58 -8.06
CA TYR A 59 1.58 14.70 -7.25
C TYR A 59 1.31 13.38 -7.98
N LEU A 60 0.79 12.38 -7.26
CA LEU A 60 0.39 11.09 -7.84
C LEU A 60 -1.06 11.17 -8.38
N PRO A 61 -1.30 11.05 -9.69
CA PRO A 61 -2.63 11.15 -10.30
C PRO A 61 -3.41 9.84 -10.14
N LEU A 62 -3.78 9.52 -8.89
CA LEU A 62 -4.43 8.27 -8.51
C LEU A 62 -5.79 8.53 -7.86
N HIS A 63 -6.72 7.61 -8.12
CA HIS A 63 -8.01 7.52 -7.46
C HIS A 63 -8.15 6.14 -6.85
N ILE A 64 -8.18 6.10 -5.52
CA ILE A 64 -8.26 4.87 -4.72
C ILE A 64 -9.61 4.82 -4.02
N LYS A 65 -10.33 3.70 -4.17
CA LYS A 65 -11.53 3.39 -3.40
C LYS A 65 -11.28 2.10 -2.63
N ALA A 66 -11.68 2.05 -1.36
CA ALA A 66 -11.51 0.86 -0.54
C ALA A 66 -12.72 0.66 0.37
N LEU A 67 -12.86 -0.57 0.87
CA LEU A 67 -13.74 -0.87 1.99
C LEU A 67 -13.16 -0.25 3.27
N ASP A 68 -14.02 -0.02 4.26
CA ASP A 68 -13.57 0.50 5.55
C ASP A 68 -12.59 -0.47 6.22
N GLU A 69 -11.51 0.06 6.79
CA GLU A 69 -10.58 -0.75 7.57
C GLU A 69 -11.24 -1.36 8.80
N GLY A 70 -10.83 -2.59 9.14
CA GLY A 70 -11.48 -3.41 10.16
C GLY A 70 -12.63 -4.27 9.60
N THR A 71 -13.05 -4.06 8.35
CA THR A 71 -14.10 -4.88 7.72
C THR A 71 -13.66 -6.34 7.55
N LYS A 72 -14.57 -7.26 7.90
CA LYS A 72 -14.41 -8.69 7.57
C LYS A 72 -14.88 -8.92 6.15
N VAL A 73 -13.93 -9.23 5.26
CA VAL A 73 -14.19 -9.37 3.83
C VAL A 73 -14.09 -10.85 3.45
N PRO A 74 -15.12 -11.43 2.78
CA PRO A 74 -15.03 -12.78 2.22
C PRO A 74 -13.93 -12.89 1.16
N MET A 75 -13.41 -14.11 0.97
CA MET A 75 -12.46 -14.36 -0.12
C MET A 75 -13.09 -14.06 -1.48
N LYS A 76 -12.26 -13.62 -2.44
CA LYS A 76 -12.65 -13.22 -3.81
C LYS A 76 -13.48 -11.95 -3.91
N VAL A 77 -13.62 -11.19 -2.83
CA VAL A 77 -14.18 -9.82 -2.86
C VAL A 77 -13.03 -8.82 -2.88
N PRO A 78 -12.99 -7.88 -3.85
CA PRO A 78 -11.95 -6.85 -3.88
C PRO A 78 -12.11 -5.92 -2.67
N VAL A 79 -11.01 -5.71 -1.94
CA VAL A 79 -10.97 -4.81 -0.77
C VAL A 79 -10.66 -3.36 -1.14
N LEU A 80 -10.01 -3.16 -2.29
CA LEU A 80 -9.70 -1.86 -2.85
C LEU A 80 -9.67 -1.90 -4.37
N THR A 81 -9.80 -0.72 -4.98
CA THR A 81 -9.58 -0.46 -6.40
C THR A 81 -8.71 0.79 -6.53
N ILE A 82 -7.81 0.79 -7.51
CA ILE A 82 -6.93 1.90 -7.82
C ILE A 82 -7.00 2.18 -9.32
N THR A 83 -7.12 3.46 -9.69
CA THR A 83 -7.23 3.91 -11.09
C THR A 83 -6.44 5.20 -11.26
N ASN A 84 -5.96 5.47 -12.47
CA ASN A 84 -5.32 6.75 -12.79
C ASN A 84 -6.39 7.81 -13.03
N THR A 85 -6.13 9.04 -12.58
CA THR A 85 -6.96 10.22 -12.90
C THR A 85 -6.54 10.88 -14.21
N GLN A 86 -5.33 10.58 -14.71
CA GLN A 86 -4.78 11.10 -15.96
C GLN A 86 -4.26 9.94 -16.84
N SER A 87 -4.66 9.94 -18.12
CA SER A 87 -4.41 8.82 -19.04
C SER A 87 -2.93 8.64 -19.40
N GLU A 88 -2.14 9.70 -19.37
CA GLU A 88 -0.70 9.67 -19.68
C GLU A 88 0.12 8.87 -18.64
N PHE A 89 -0.42 8.69 -17.42
CA PHE A 89 0.19 7.91 -16.34
C PHE A 89 -0.38 6.50 -16.20
N PHE A 90 -0.85 5.89 -17.31
CA PHE A 90 -1.44 4.54 -17.30
C PHE A 90 -0.57 3.48 -16.61
N TRP A 91 0.76 3.63 -16.66
CA TRP A 91 1.75 2.71 -16.10
C TRP A 91 1.83 2.76 -14.56
N LEU A 92 1.41 3.87 -13.93
CA LEU A 92 1.66 4.14 -12.51
C LEU A 92 0.94 3.16 -11.58
N VAL A 93 -0.28 2.74 -11.94
CA VAL A 93 -1.05 1.76 -11.17
C VAL A 93 -0.29 0.43 -11.07
N ASN A 94 0.23 -0.07 -12.19
CA ASN A 94 0.99 -1.32 -12.22
C ASN A 94 2.34 -1.17 -11.50
N TYR A 95 2.95 0.02 -11.59
CA TYR A 95 4.19 0.32 -10.88
C TYR A 95 4.01 0.21 -9.35
N LEU A 96 2.86 0.66 -8.83
CA LEU A 96 2.54 0.62 -7.39
C LEU A 96 1.97 -0.73 -6.93
N GLU A 97 1.59 -1.63 -7.84
CA GLU A 97 0.91 -2.89 -7.52
C GLU A 97 1.69 -3.75 -6.52
N THR A 98 2.99 -3.90 -6.76
CA THR A 98 3.86 -4.77 -5.96
C THR A 98 3.94 -4.28 -4.52
N VAL A 99 4.19 -2.98 -4.31
CA VAL A 99 4.36 -2.42 -2.96
C VAL A 99 3.03 -2.34 -2.21
N LEU A 100 1.93 -1.98 -2.91
CA LEU A 100 0.58 -2.06 -2.35
C LEU A 100 0.28 -3.47 -1.84
N SER A 101 0.57 -4.49 -2.65
CA SER A 101 0.30 -5.89 -2.29
C SER A 101 1.15 -6.35 -1.11
N ALA A 102 2.44 -6.01 -1.10
CA ALA A 102 3.38 -6.41 -0.05
C ALA A 102 2.99 -5.83 1.32
N GLU A 103 2.64 -4.55 1.37
CA GLU A 103 2.32 -3.86 2.63
C GLU A 103 0.94 -4.25 3.17
N LEU A 104 -0.08 -4.30 2.30
CA LEU A 104 -1.46 -4.52 2.73
C LEU A 104 -1.73 -5.98 3.14
N TRP A 105 -1.13 -6.94 2.43
CA TRP A 105 -1.34 -8.36 2.71
C TRP A 105 -0.94 -8.71 4.15
N LYS A 106 0.24 -8.26 4.58
CA LYS A 106 0.78 -8.56 5.90
C LYS A 106 -0.07 -7.94 7.01
N ALA A 107 -0.43 -6.67 6.87
CA ALA A 107 -1.26 -5.97 7.85
C ALA A 107 -2.64 -6.64 8.01
N SER A 108 -3.29 -6.96 6.89
CA SER A 108 -4.60 -7.65 6.87
C SER A 108 -4.51 -9.07 7.44
N THR A 109 -3.43 -9.79 7.17
CA THR A 109 -3.18 -11.14 7.71
C THR A 109 -3.02 -11.10 9.22
N ASN A 110 -2.19 -10.18 9.73
CA ASN A 110 -1.98 -10.00 11.17
C ASN A 110 -3.28 -9.62 11.89
N ALA A 111 -4.06 -8.68 11.34
CA ALA A 111 -5.35 -8.29 11.90
C ALA A 111 -6.33 -9.48 11.98
N THR A 112 -6.34 -10.32 10.94
CA THR A 112 -7.18 -11.52 10.89
C THR A 112 -6.76 -12.55 11.94
N ILE A 113 -5.45 -12.83 12.06
CA ILE A 113 -4.90 -13.75 13.06
C ILE A 113 -5.19 -13.25 14.47
N ALA A 114 -4.92 -11.98 14.76
CA ALA A 114 -5.19 -11.36 16.06
C ALA A 114 -6.68 -11.46 16.43
N HIS A 115 -7.57 -11.24 15.47
CA HIS A 115 -9.01 -11.41 15.67
C HIS A 115 -9.37 -12.86 16.05
N HIS A 116 -8.79 -13.85 15.39
CA HIS A 116 -9.03 -15.26 15.74
C HIS A 116 -8.48 -15.62 17.12
N TYR A 117 -7.28 -15.12 17.48
CA TYR A 117 -6.75 -15.32 18.84
C TYR A 117 -7.67 -14.72 19.89
N ARG A 118 -8.17 -13.50 19.67
CA ARG A 118 -9.14 -12.87 20.56
C ARG A 118 -10.37 -13.75 20.78
N LEU A 119 -10.99 -14.26 19.71
CA LEU A 119 -12.16 -15.14 19.82
C LEU A 119 -11.88 -16.42 20.60
N ILE A 120 -10.70 -17.02 20.41
CA ILE A 120 -10.27 -18.21 21.15
C ILE A 120 -10.13 -17.89 22.64
N CYS A 121 -9.45 -16.79 22.97
CA CYS A 121 -9.26 -16.34 24.35
C CYS A 121 -10.59 -16.02 25.04
N GLU A 122 -11.47 -15.25 24.39
CA GLU A 122 -12.82 -14.93 24.90
C GLU A 122 -13.61 -16.21 25.19
N ARG A 123 -13.65 -17.16 24.25
CA ARG A 123 -14.35 -18.44 24.41
C ARG A 123 -13.84 -19.26 25.59
N TRP A 124 -12.53 -19.28 25.83
CA TRP A 124 -11.98 -20.06 26.94
C TRP A 124 -12.14 -19.33 28.28
N ALA A 125 -11.98 -18.00 28.31
CA ALA A 125 -12.26 -17.20 29.49
C ALA A 125 -13.70 -17.41 29.97
N GLU A 126 -14.68 -17.39 29.07
CA GLU A 126 -16.09 -17.70 29.37
C GLU A 126 -16.30 -19.09 29.96
N LYS A 127 -15.44 -20.08 29.66
CA LYS A 127 -15.60 -21.46 30.12
C LYS A 127 -14.85 -21.75 31.42
N THR A 128 -13.69 -21.12 31.62
CA THR A 128 -12.77 -21.48 32.71
C THR A 128 -12.71 -20.43 33.81
N CYS A 129 -13.15 -19.19 33.53
CA CYS A 129 -13.05 -18.08 34.48
C CYS A 129 -14.43 -17.57 34.95
N SER A 130 -15.53 -18.15 34.47
CA SER A 130 -16.90 -17.78 34.86
C SER A 130 -17.43 -18.56 36.09
N GLY A 131 -16.54 -19.16 36.90
CA GLY A 131 -16.86 -19.87 38.13
C GLY A 131 -16.26 -19.21 39.37
N SER A 132 -17.15 -18.69 40.23
CA SER A 132 -16.97 -18.13 41.59
C SER A 132 -16.05 -16.91 41.75
N ASP A 133 -16.64 -15.72 41.60
CA ASP A 133 -16.46 -14.58 42.51
C ASP A 133 -17.63 -13.60 42.28
N ALA A 134 -18.81 -14.02 42.71
CA ALA A 134 -19.90 -13.11 43.05
C ALA A 134 -20.03 -13.16 44.59
N PRO A 135 -19.98 -12.02 45.29
CA PRO A 135 -20.13 -11.97 46.75
C PRO A 135 -21.50 -12.46 47.23
#